data_AF-A0A370LP46-F1
#
_entry.id   AF-A0A370LP46-F1
#
_cell.length_a   1.000
_cell.length_b   1.000
_cell.length_c   1.000
_cell.angle_alpha   90.00
_cell.angle_beta   90.00
_cell.angle_gamma   90.00
#
_symmetry.space_group_name_H-M   'P 1'
#
loop_
_entity.id
_entity.type
_entity.pdbx_description
1 polymer ?
#
loop_
_entity_poly.entity_id
_entity_poly.type
_entity_poly.pdbx_seq_one_letter_code
_entity_poly.pdbx_strand_id
1 'polypeptide(L)'
;MDNKEIDVKQAILLIQNIIANNQGDIGRLNFIIESLKNKKKLYKSDQNYIEKKINGVLSYKKQEQKNKNFDLQKQIKSLIQGKQGDPGRLNYILESVKKGKKLFKTDQTYLENKLKLIKNHQESVIKPKHSETNTSYQLIHNEFSQRSLKRETEIENLKQELEISKNSNDELIKKLDDALSTISTLQKTIEEKNLEITKKNQKIGTLTQELSKIKLVNNNPELQDLKNQINAENEKISYQDILHDKIKQQKERLNQLIQYRKEYEQKILKAKEDIYIQLVSENKKIIAHDRLVEELVHSQKQLEQSKVEQEIILEQIKKEQTRLLRDMSDQQKSLDESKAEFDKTVNGSKKDNISSDQ
;
A
#
# COMPACT_ATOMS: atom_id res chain seq x y z
N MET A 1 -1.08 -50.46 33.54
CA MET A 1 -1.69 -50.15 32.23
C MET A 1 -1.11 -48.83 31.78
N ASP A 2 -0.32 -48.85 30.73
CA ASP A 2 0.37 -47.66 30.23
C ASP A 2 -0.65 -46.76 29.54
N ASN A 3 -1.04 -45.67 30.22
CA ASN A 3 -1.95 -44.69 29.63
C ASN A 3 -1.23 -43.97 28.49
N LYS A 4 -1.72 -44.19 27.26
CA LYS A 4 -1.18 -43.59 26.05
C LYS A 4 -1.31 -42.06 26.14
N GLU A 5 -0.19 -41.34 25.97
CA GLU A 5 -0.21 -39.89 25.83
C GLU A 5 -0.82 -39.49 24.48
N ILE A 6 -1.82 -38.60 24.51
CA ILE A 6 -2.54 -38.15 23.33
C ILE A 6 -2.32 -36.65 23.15
N ASP A 7 -1.84 -36.26 21.96
CA ASP A 7 -1.67 -34.85 21.59
C ASP A 7 -3.01 -34.13 21.44
N VAL A 8 -3.04 -32.82 21.69
CA VAL A 8 -4.27 -32.00 21.66
C VAL A 8 -5.00 -32.09 20.31
N LYS A 9 -4.27 -32.19 19.19
CA LYS A 9 -4.89 -32.36 17.87
C LYS A 9 -5.59 -33.71 17.71
N GLN A 10 -4.97 -34.77 18.19
CA GLN A 10 -5.55 -36.12 18.18
C GLN A 10 -6.74 -36.21 19.13
N ALA A 11 -6.66 -35.56 20.30
CA ALA A 11 -7.76 -35.48 21.25
C ALA A 11 -8.99 -34.80 20.65
N ILE A 12 -8.83 -33.70 19.88
CA ILE A 12 -9.95 -33.04 19.19
C ILE A 12 -10.64 -33.99 18.21
N LEU A 13 -9.88 -34.76 17.41
CA LEU A 13 -10.44 -35.72 16.45
C LEU A 13 -11.20 -36.85 17.16
N LEU A 14 -10.66 -37.37 18.28
CA LEU A 14 -11.34 -38.38 19.08
C LEU A 14 -12.63 -37.85 19.71
N ILE A 15 -12.61 -36.61 20.20
CA ILE A 15 -13.81 -35.97 20.76
C ILE A 15 -14.87 -35.76 19.67
N GLN A 16 -14.48 -35.35 18.46
CA GLN A 16 -15.41 -35.21 17.33
C GLN A 16 -16.05 -36.55 16.96
N ASN A 17 -15.31 -37.66 17.02
CA ASN A 17 -15.85 -39.00 16.81
C ASN A 17 -16.82 -39.41 17.94
N ILE A 18 -16.51 -39.09 19.20
CA ILE A 18 -17.42 -39.33 20.34
C ILE A 18 -18.73 -38.54 20.19
N ILE A 19 -18.67 -37.29 19.71
CA ILE A 19 -19.85 -36.48 19.41
C ILE A 19 -20.65 -37.10 18.26
N ALA A 20 -19.98 -37.51 17.17
CA ALA A 20 -20.64 -38.12 16.00
C ALA A 20 -21.39 -39.42 16.36
N ASN A 21 -20.90 -40.17 17.34
CA ASN A 21 -21.54 -41.39 17.83
C ASN A 21 -22.52 -41.15 18.99
N ASN A 22 -22.80 -39.90 19.36
CA ASN A 22 -23.65 -39.51 20.51
C ASN A 22 -23.23 -40.13 21.86
N GLN A 23 -21.93 -40.32 22.09
CA GLN A 23 -21.38 -41.05 23.25
C GLN A 23 -20.87 -40.14 24.39
N GLY A 24 -21.60 -39.07 24.70
CA GLY A 24 -21.27 -38.17 25.81
C GLY A 24 -22.18 -36.96 25.93
N ASP A 25 -21.78 -36.02 26.79
CA ASP A 25 -22.44 -34.72 26.92
C ASP A 25 -21.96 -33.81 25.79
N ILE A 26 -22.77 -33.67 24.74
CA ILE A 26 -22.41 -32.95 23.52
C ILE A 26 -22.08 -31.48 23.82
N GLY A 27 -22.81 -30.84 24.74
CA GLY A 27 -22.56 -29.45 25.12
C GLY A 27 -21.20 -29.28 25.78
N ARG A 28 -20.89 -30.19 26.72
CA ARG A 28 -19.60 -30.22 27.40
C ARG A 28 -18.44 -30.56 26.46
N LEU A 29 -18.63 -31.52 25.55
CA LEU A 29 -17.60 -31.91 24.58
C LEU A 29 -17.30 -30.78 23.58
N ASN A 30 -18.32 -30.04 23.14
CA ASN A 30 -18.15 -28.86 22.30
C ASN A 30 -17.37 -27.75 23.02
N PHE A 31 -17.72 -27.46 24.28
CA PHE A 31 -16.99 -26.49 25.10
C PHE A 31 -15.52 -26.87 25.29
N ILE A 32 -15.24 -28.17 25.43
CA ILE A 32 -13.88 -28.68 25.56
C ILE A 32 -13.12 -28.58 24.23
N ILE A 33 -13.74 -28.92 23.09
CA ILE A 33 -13.13 -28.69 21.77
C ILE A 33 -12.79 -27.21 21.59
N GLU A 34 -13.71 -26.32 21.93
CA GLU A 34 -13.50 -24.87 21.83
C GLU A 34 -12.34 -24.41 22.72
N SER A 35 -12.29 -24.91 23.96
CA SER A 35 -11.21 -24.63 24.91
C SER A 35 -9.85 -25.13 24.41
N LEU A 36 -9.80 -26.32 23.83
CA LEU A 36 -8.59 -26.91 23.25
C LEU A 36 -8.14 -26.19 21.98
N LYS A 37 -9.06 -25.81 21.09
CA LYS A 37 -8.77 -24.98 19.89
C LYS A 37 -8.20 -23.62 20.28
N ASN A 38 -8.73 -23.03 21.34
CA ASN A 38 -8.27 -21.76 21.91
C ASN A 38 -7.02 -21.89 22.80
N LYS A 39 -6.40 -23.08 22.88
CA LYS A 39 -5.20 -23.38 23.67
C LYS A 39 -5.33 -23.05 25.17
N LYS A 40 -6.54 -23.09 25.71
CA LYS A 40 -6.78 -22.89 27.15
C LYS A 40 -6.55 -24.22 27.88
N LYS A 41 -6.00 -24.14 29.09
CA LYS A 41 -5.90 -25.31 29.98
C LYS A 41 -7.32 -25.68 30.43
N LEU A 42 -7.67 -26.95 30.30
CA LEU A 42 -8.97 -27.44 30.75
C LEU A 42 -9.07 -27.41 32.28
N TYR A 43 -10.29 -27.22 32.80
CA TYR A 43 -10.55 -27.45 34.21
C TYR A 43 -10.31 -28.92 34.55
N LYS A 44 -9.91 -29.22 35.79
CA LYS A 44 -9.63 -30.60 36.24
C LYS A 44 -10.80 -31.55 35.99
N SER A 45 -12.03 -31.05 36.17
CA SER A 45 -13.26 -31.80 35.90
C SER A 45 -13.38 -32.21 34.42
N ASP A 46 -13.08 -31.31 33.50
CA ASP A 46 -13.15 -31.52 32.06
C ASP A 46 -11.99 -32.35 31.52
N GLN A 47 -10.80 -32.16 32.11
CA GLN A 47 -9.64 -32.98 31.84
C GLN A 47 -9.90 -34.44 32.22
N ASN A 48 -10.34 -34.71 33.45
CA ASN A 48 -10.67 -36.06 33.91
C ASN A 48 -11.80 -36.69 33.09
N TYR A 49 -12.76 -35.87 32.65
CA TYR A 49 -13.88 -36.32 31.83
C TYR A 49 -13.40 -36.81 30.46
N ILE A 50 -12.56 -36.03 29.78
CA ILE A 50 -12.01 -36.42 28.48
C ILE A 50 -11.03 -37.58 28.61
N GLU A 51 -10.10 -37.55 29.55
CA GLU A 51 -9.08 -38.58 29.70
C GLU A 51 -9.69 -39.97 29.94
N LYS A 52 -10.82 -40.04 30.67
CA LYS A 52 -11.63 -41.26 30.80
C LYS A 52 -12.32 -41.68 29.50
N LYS A 53 -12.78 -40.71 28.70
CA LYS A 53 -13.53 -40.96 27.45
C LYS A 53 -12.64 -41.36 26.28
N ILE A 54 -11.42 -40.83 26.21
CA ILE A 54 -10.44 -41.15 25.17
C ILE A 54 -9.43 -42.23 25.61
N ASN A 55 -9.56 -42.72 26.85
CA ASN A 55 -8.70 -43.71 27.48
C ASN A 55 -7.20 -43.39 27.33
N GLY A 56 -6.82 -42.15 27.65
CA GLY A 56 -5.47 -41.64 27.50
C GLY A 56 -5.28 -40.31 28.21
N VAL A 57 -4.03 -39.95 28.49
CA VAL A 57 -3.69 -38.72 29.22
C VAL A 57 -3.41 -37.61 28.21
N LEU A 58 -3.98 -36.42 28.45
CA LEU A 58 -3.85 -35.30 27.53
C LEU A 58 -2.46 -34.65 27.69
N SER A 59 -1.61 -34.82 26.70
CA SER A 59 -0.25 -34.26 26.70
C SER A 59 -0.27 -32.85 26.09
N TYR A 60 -0.17 -31.84 26.93
CA TYR A 60 0.07 -30.47 26.47
C TYR A 60 1.56 -30.36 26.13
N LYS A 61 1.93 -30.54 24.85
CA LYS A 61 3.29 -30.19 24.40
C LYS A 61 3.62 -28.79 24.94
N LYS A 62 4.65 -28.69 25.79
CA LYS A 62 5.24 -27.41 26.21
C LYS A 62 5.65 -26.68 24.94
N GLN A 63 4.76 -25.85 24.41
CA GLN A 63 5.15 -24.85 23.44
C GLN A 63 6.06 -23.91 24.20
N GLU A 64 7.32 -23.81 23.76
CA GLU A 64 8.15 -22.64 24.02
C GLU A 64 7.25 -21.41 23.96
N GLN A 65 7.32 -20.59 25.00
CA GLN A 65 6.59 -19.33 25.06
C GLN A 65 6.80 -18.62 23.72
N LYS A 66 5.75 -18.55 22.89
CA LYS A 66 5.77 -17.72 21.68
C LYS A 66 6.09 -16.31 22.15
N ASN A 67 7.35 -15.95 21.99
CA ASN A 67 7.94 -14.73 22.48
C ASN A 67 7.15 -13.60 21.81
N LYS A 68 6.34 -12.83 22.56
CA LYS A 68 5.57 -11.69 22.01
C LYS A 68 6.50 -10.73 21.25
N ASN A 69 7.78 -10.70 21.63
CA ASN A 69 8.85 -10.01 20.93
C ASN A 69 9.11 -10.53 19.50
N PHE A 70 8.99 -11.84 19.22
CA PHE A 70 9.23 -12.38 17.87
C PHE A 70 8.16 -11.91 16.87
N ASP A 71 6.90 -11.90 17.29
CA ASP A 71 5.79 -11.45 16.44
C ASP A 71 5.86 -9.92 16.21
N LEU A 72 6.21 -9.16 17.25
CA LEU A 72 6.44 -7.71 17.14
C LEU A 72 7.63 -7.40 16.23
N GLN A 73 8.73 -8.14 16.34
CA GLN A 73 9.89 -8.00 15.45
C GLN A 73 9.54 -8.31 14.01
N LYS A 74 8.70 -9.33 13.75
CA LYS A 74 8.23 -9.66 12.41
C LYS A 74 7.41 -8.51 11.82
N GLN A 75 6.49 -7.96 12.61
CA GLN A 75 5.66 -6.82 12.20
C GLN A 75 6.49 -5.55 11.93
N ILE A 76 7.49 -5.24 12.75
CA ILE A 76 8.42 -4.12 12.53
C ILE A 76 9.25 -4.34 11.25
N LYS A 77 9.74 -5.57 11.00
CA LYS A 77 10.45 -5.90 9.76
C LYS A 77 9.57 -5.70 8.52
N SER A 78 8.29 -6.10 8.59
CA SER A 78 7.34 -5.86 7.49
C SER A 78 7.09 -4.37 7.24
N LEU A 79 7.05 -3.54 8.29
CA LEU A 79 6.95 -2.08 8.16
C LEU A 79 8.17 -1.47 7.45
N ILE A 80 9.38 -1.96 7.79
CA ILE A 80 10.63 -1.51 7.16
C ILE A 80 10.66 -1.92 5.69
N GLN A 81 10.36 -3.19 5.40
CA GLN A 81 10.33 -3.72 4.03
C GLN A 81 9.29 -3.03 3.15
N GLY A 82 8.11 -2.73 3.70
CA GLY A 82 7.04 -1.99 3.01
C GLY A 82 7.27 -0.49 2.90
N LYS A 83 8.41 0.05 3.40
CA LYS A 83 8.68 1.49 3.50
C LYS A 83 7.57 2.28 4.22
N GLN A 84 6.88 1.65 5.17
CA GLN A 84 5.72 2.22 5.86
C GLN A 84 6.11 2.85 7.22
N GLY A 85 6.98 3.85 7.18
CA GLY A 85 7.44 4.58 8.35
C GLY A 85 8.82 5.20 8.15
N ASP A 86 9.40 5.70 9.24
CA ASP A 86 10.74 6.26 9.27
C ASP A 86 11.75 5.11 9.46
N PRO A 87 12.63 4.83 8.49
CA PRO A 87 13.53 3.67 8.56
C PRO A 87 14.49 3.72 9.74
N GLY A 88 15.00 4.91 10.10
CA GLY A 88 15.92 5.09 11.22
C GLY A 88 15.26 4.76 12.55
N ARG A 89 14.05 5.30 12.76
CA ARG A 89 13.25 5.07 13.95
C ARG A 89 12.76 3.63 14.06
N LEU A 90 12.31 3.02 12.95
CA LEU A 90 11.88 1.62 12.95
C LEU A 90 13.05 0.66 13.23
N ASN A 91 14.24 0.93 12.69
CA ASN A 91 15.45 0.17 13.00
C ASN A 91 15.84 0.31 14.48
N TYR A 92 15.77 1.52 15.04
CA TYR A 92 16.01 1.75 16.46
C TYR A 92 15.03 0.99 17.35
N ILE A 93 13.74 0.98 17.00
CA ILE A 93 12.69 0.22 17.70
C ILE A 93 12.96 -1.28 17.57
N LEU A 94 13.32 -1.77 16.39
CA LEU A 94 13.63 -3.19 16.16
C LEU A 94 14.81 -3.66 17.02
N GLU A 95 15.89 -2.87 17.07
CA GLU A 95 17.06 -3.15 17.90
C GLU A 95 16.75 -3.10 19.40
N SER A 96 15.91 -2.14 19.82
CA SER A 96 15.47 -2.03 21.21
C SER A 96 14.61 -3.23 21.65
N VAL A 97 13.72 -3.69 20.77
CA VAL A 97 12.88 -4.89 20.99
C VAL A 97 13.72 -6.17 20.98
N LYS A 98 14.71 -6.30 20.08
CA LYS A 98 15.67 -7.42 20.09
C LYS A 98 16.46 -7.51 21.39
N LYS A 99 16.89 -6.36 21.92
CA LYS A 99 17.62 -6.24 23.20
C LYS A 99 16.71 -6.37 24.43
N GLY A 100 15.41 -6.63 24.25
CA GLY A 100 14.45 -6.76 25.35
C GLY A 100 14.19 -5.48 26.14
N LYS A 101 14.56 -4.31 25.60
CA LYS A 101 14.37 -3.03 26.27
C LYS A 101 12.92 -2.57 26.15
N LYS A 102 12.41 -1.92 27.20
CA LYS A 102 11.09 -1.29 27.18
C LYS A 102 11.13 -0.08 26.25
N LEU A 103 10.25 -0.07 25.25
CA LEU A 103 10.11 1.05 24.32
C LEU A 103 9.59 2.30 25.04
N PHE A 104 10.03 3.47 24.58
CA PHE A 104 9.46 4.74 25.01
C PHE A 104 8.00 4.85 24.56
N LYS A 105 7.17 5.55 25.33
CA LYS A 105 5.74 5.73 25.02
C LYS A 105 5.53 6.29 23.61
N THR A 106 6.37 7.23 23.18
CA THR A 106 6.36 7.83 21.85
C THR A 106 6.59 6.80 20.74
N ASP A 107 7.46 5.83 20.95
CA ASP A 107 7.76 4.76 20.00
C ASP A 107 6.71 3.66 20.00
N GLN A 108 6.08 3.40 21.16
CA GLN A 108 4.93 2.50 21.26
C GLN A 108 3.73 3.04 20.47
N THR A 109 3.34 4.29 20.71
CA THR A 109 2.25 4.95 19.99
C THR A 109 2.51 5.04 18.49
N TYR A 110 3.76 5.33 18.12
CA TYR A 110 4.18 5.35 16.72
C TYR A 110 3.95 4.00 16.04
N LEU A 111 4.39 2.92 16.68
CA LEU A 111 4.27 1.56 16.14
C LEU A 111 2.80 1.10 16.06
N GLU A 112 2.01 1.37 17.10
CA GLU A 112 0.58 1.02 17.13
C GLU A 112 -0.20 1.70 16.01
N ASN A 113 0.05 2.99 15.77
CA ASN A 113 -0.63 3.73 14.70
C ASN A 113 -0.29 3.17 13.31
N LYS A 114 0.98 2.81 13.08
CA LYS A 114 1.41 2.21 11.81
C LYS A 114 0.82 0.82 11.59
N LEU A 115 0.75 0.00 12.63
CA LEU A 115 0.16 -1.33 12.54
C LEU A 115 -1.37 -1.31 12.38
N LYS A 116 -2.07 -0.34 12.98
CA LYS A 116 -3.52 -0.14 12.78
C LYS A 116 -3.86 0.23 11.35
N LEU A 117 -3.07 1.10 10.72
CA LEU A 117 -3.30 1.50 9.32
C LEU A 117 -3.23 0.32 8.35
N ILE A 118 -2.35 -0.65 8.60
CA ILE A 118 -2.22 -1.86 7.77
C ILE A 118 -3.44 -2.77 7.92
N LYS A 119 -3.92 -2.97 9.15
CA LYS A 119 -5.07 -3.86 9.41
C LYS A 119 -6.34 -3.36 8.72
N ASN A 120 -6.57 -2.05 8.71
CA ASN A 120 -7.73 -1.46 8.06
C ASN A 120 -7.72 -1.60 6.52
N HIS A 121 -6.55 -1.77 5.90
CA HIS A 121 -6.43 -2.02 4.46
C HIS A 121 -6.64 -3.50 4.07
N GLN A 122 -6.65 -4.42 5.04
CA GLN A 122 -6.82 -5.85 4.79
C GLN A 122 -8.29 -6.30 4.86
N GLU A 123 -9.17 -5.51 5.48
CA GLU A 123 -10.61 -5.84 5.62
C GLU A 123 -11.48 -5.41 4.43
N SER A 124 -10.97 -4.63 3.47
CA SER A 124 -11.73 -4.17 2.29
C SER A 124 -11.62 -5.10 1.06
N VAL A 125 -10.97 -6.26 1.18
CA VAL A 125 -10.67 -7.16 0.05
C VAL A 125 -11.35 -8.51 0.21
N ILE A 126 -12.66 -8.57 0.44
CA ILE A 126 -13.45 -9.81 0.23
C ILE A 126 -14.86 -9.47 -0.25
N LYS A 127 -15.06 -9.50 -1.58
CA LYS A 127 -16.21 -10.10 -2.31
C LYS A 127 -16.16 -9.69 -3.79
N PRO A 128 -15.97 -10.63 -4.74
CA PRO A 128 -16.10 -10.34 -6.17
C PRO A 128 -17.57 -10.48 -6.58
N LYS A 129 -18.15 -9.41 -7.15
CA LYS A 129 -19.31 -9.51 -8.04
C LYS A 129 -18.82 -9.21 -9.46
N HIS A 130 -18.83 -10.24 -10.31
CA HIS A 130 -18.76 -10.10 -11.76
C HIS A 130 -20.00 -9.35 -12.25
N SER A 131 -19.80 -8.21 -12.94
CA SER A 131 -20.58 -7.73 -14.11
C SER A 131 -20.61 -6.19 -14.30
N GLU A 132 -19.52 -5.43 -14.10
CA GLU A 132 -19.54 -3.97 -14.40
C GLU A 132 -18.25 -3.41 -15.04
N THR A 133 -17.45 -4.24 -15.73
CA THR A 133 -16.19 -3.78 -16.32
C THR A 133 -16.34 -2.95 -17.59
N ASN A 134 -17.53 -2.80 -18.18
CA ASN A 134 -17.71 -2.00 -19.40
C ASN A 134 -18.14 -0.54 -19.11
N THR A 135 -18.89 -0.30 -18.05
CA THR A 135 -19.40 1.04 -17.70
C THR A 135 -18.31 1.92 -17.09
N SER A 136 -17.41 1.34 -16.28
CA SER A 136 -16.33 2.09 -15.62
C SER A 136 -15.29 2.62 -16.60
N TYR A 137 -14.92 1.85 -17.64
CA TYR A 137 -13.99 2.32 -18.68
C TYR A 137 -14.59 3.44 -19.54
N GLN A 138 -15.88 3.36 -19.88
CA GLN A 138 -16.57 4.43 -20.61
C GLN A 138 -16.72 5.70 -19.78
N LEU A 139 -16.98 5.59 -18.47
CA LEU A 139 -17.05 6.73 -17.56
C LEU A 139 -15.69 7.42 -17.41
N ILE A 140 -14.60 6.67 -17.26
CA ILE A 140 -13.24 7.23 -17.16
C ILE A 140 -12.84 7.91 -18.47
N HIS A 141 -13.19 7.31 -19.62
CA HIS A 141 -12.87 7.90 -20.92
C HIS A 141 -13.69 9.18 -21.19
N ASN A 142 -14.96 9.22 -20.78
CA ASN A 142 -15.79 10.43 -20.86
C ASN A 142 -15.30 11.52 -19.89
N GLU A 143 -14.93 11.17 -18.65
CA GLU A 143 -14.36 12.14 -17.71
C GLU A 143 -13.05 12.73 -18.25
N PHE A 144 -12.21 11.93 -18.90
CA PHE A 144 -10.98 12.42 -19.51
C PHE A 144 -11.25 13.39 -20.67
N SER A 145 -12.17 13.05 -21.57
CA SER A 145 -12.57 13.94 -22.68
C SER A 145 -13.18 15.25 -22.18
N GLN A 146 -14.04 15.20 -21.16
CA GLN A 146 -14.64 16.40 -20.56
C GLN A 146 -13.60 17.28 -19.86
N ARG A 147 -12.63 16.68 -19.17
CA ARG A 147 -11.51 17.42 -18.56
C ARG A 147 -10.60 18.05 -19.60
N SER A 148 -10.37 17.37 -20.72
CA SER A 148 -9.59 17.91 -21.84
C SER A 148 -10.26 19.14 -22.44
N LEU A 149 -11.56 19.03 -22.74
CA LEU A 149 -12.34 20.14 -23.29
C LEU A 149 -12.38 21.34 -22.34
N LYS A 150 -12.55 21.09 -21.04
CA LYS A 150 -12.55 22.14 -20.02
C LYS A 150 -11.20 22.85 -19.93
N ARG A 151 -10.09 22.12 -20.02
CA ARG A 151 -8.75 22.71 -20.05
C ARG A 151 -8.52 23.54 -21.32
N GLU A 152 -8.99 23.09 -22.47
CA GLU A 152 -8.90 23.86 -23.71
C GLU A 152 -9.67 25.18 -23.61
N THR A 153 -10.90 25.17 -23.07
CA THR A 153 -11.65 26.42 -22.84
C THR A 153 -10.98 27.34 -21.82
N GLU A 154 -10.36 26.80 -20.78
CA GLU A 154 -9.63 27.58 -19.77
C GLU A 154 -8.36 28.21 -20.34
N ILE A 155 -7.63 27.48 -21.18
CA ILE A 155 -6.46 28.00 -21.90
C ILE A 155 -6.88 29.13 -22.85
N GLU A 156 -7.99 28.98 -23.55
CA GLU A 156 -8.46 30.01 -24.50
C GLU A 156 -8.93 31.29 -23.78
N ASN A 157 -9.63 31.15 -22.66
CA ASN A 157 -9.98 32.29 -21.81
C ASN A 157 -8.73 33.02 -21.26
N LEU A 158 -7.73 32.26 -20.79
CA LEU A 158 -6.48 32.84 -20.31
C LEU A 158 -5.71 33.58 -21.41
N LYS A 159 -5.73 33.08 -22.65
CA LYS A 159 -5.14 33.81 -23.79
C LYS A 159 -5.88 35.12 -24.07
N GLN A 160 -7.21 35.10 -24.01
CA GLN A 160 -8.01 36.29 -24.23
C GLN A 160 -7.78 37.35 -23.14
N GLU A 161 -7.70 36.94 -21.87
CA GLU A 161 -7.33 37.83 -20.75
C GLU A 161 -5.92 38.41 -20.91
N LEU A 162 -4.96 37.59 -21.35
CA LEU A 162 -3.60 38.04 -21.63
C LEU A 162 -3.57 39.11 -22.72
N GLU A 163 -4.36 38.94 -23.77
CA GLU A 163 -4.44 39.89 -24.88
C GLU A 163 -5.09 41.22 -24.46
N ILE A 164 -6.15 41.16 -23.63
CA ILE A 164 -6.75 42.36 -23.03
C ILE A 164 -5.73 43.10 -22.14
N SER A 165 -4.96 42.35 -21.34
CA SER A 165 -3.94 42.94 -20.48
C SER A 165 -2.80 43.58 -21.28
N LYS A 166 -2.40 43.00 -22.42
CA LYS A 166 -1.40 43.59 -23.32
C LYS A 166 -1.89 44.91 -23.90
N ASN A 167 -3.11 44.93 -24.45
CA ASN A 167 -3.69 46.14 -25.02
C ASN A 167 -3.80 47.28 -23.97
N SER A 168 -4.15 46.93 -22.73
CA SER A 168 -4.19 47.90 -21.63
C SER A 168 -2.79 48.43 -21.28
N ASN A 169 -1.76 47.58 -21.30
CA ASN A 169 -0.38 48.00 -21.08
C ASN A 169 0.12 48.92 -22.21
N ASP A 170 -0.21 48.62 -23.47
CA ASP A 170 0.17 49.48 -24.61
C ASP A 170 -0.45 50.88 -24.49
N GLU A 171 -1.70 50.97 -24.01
CA GLU A 171 -2.36 52.25 -23.74
C GLU A 171 -1.69 53.02 -22.58
N LEU A 172 -1.25 52.31 -21.54
CA LEU A 172 -0.51 52.91 -20.42
C LEU A 172 0.88 53.39 -20.85
N ILE A 173 1.58 52.64 -21.70
CA ILE A 173 2.87 53.04 -22.28
C ILE A 173 2.70 54.33 -23.08
N LYS A 174 1.66 54.40 -23.93
CA LYS A 174 1.38 55.62 -24.69
C LYS A 174 1.10 56.82 -23.80
N LYS A 175 0.31 56.65 -22.73
CA LYS A 175 0.06 57.71 -21.73
C LYS A 175 1.33 58.14 -21.01
N LEU A 176 2.25 57.20 -20.75
CA LEU A 176 3.55 57.50 -20.14
C LEU A 176 4.44 58.32 -21.07
N ASP A 177 4.49 57.96 -22.36
CA ASP A 177 5.24 58.71 -23.37
C ASP A 177 4.71 60.15 -23.55
N ASP A 178 3.38 60.31 -23.57
CA ASP A 178 2.73 61.62 -23.61
C ASP A 178 3.06 62.45 -22.35
N ALA A 179 3.05 61.83 -21.17
CA ALA A 179 3.43 62.48 -19.93
C ALA A 179 4.91 62.89 -19.90
N LEU A 180 5.82 62.06 -20.42
CA LEU A 180 7.25 62.37 -20.54
C LEU A 180 7.50 63.53 -21.50
N SER A 181 6.79 63.59 -22.63
CA SER A 181 6.80 64.73 -23.54
C SER A 181 6.34 66.02 -22.83
N THR A 182 5.29 65.91 -22.02
CA THR A 182 4.77 67.03 -21.22
C THR A 182 5.78 67.49 -20.15
N ILE A 183 6.45 66.56 -19.47
CA ILE A 183 7.51 66.88 -18.50
C ILE A 183 8.68 67.59 -19.18
N SER A 184 9.08 67.13 -20.36
CA SER A 184 10.15 67.76 -21.15
C SER A 184 9.82 69.21 -21.53
N THR A 185 8.58 69.48 -21.97
CA THR A 185 8.13 70.85 -22.26
C THR A 185 8.03 71.72 -21.00
N LEU A 186 7.56 71.16 -19.88
CA LEU A 186 7.55 71.84 -18.58
C LEU A 186 8.96 72.14 -18.07
N GLN A 187 9.92 71.23 -18.23
CA GLN A 187 11.33 71.44 -17.85
C GLN A 187 11.93 72.59 -18.64
N LYS A 188 11.70 72.64 -19.95
CA LYS A 188 12.13 73.77 -20.79
C LYS A 188 11.49 75.08 -20.33
N THR A 189 10.21 75.06 -19.99
CA THR A 189 9.49 76.22 -19.46
C THR A 189 10.05 76.64 -18.09
N ILE A 190 10.40 75.69 -17.22
CA ILE A 190 11.02 75.94 -15.92
C ILE A 190 12.41 76.54 -16.12
N GLU A 191 13.21 76.07 -17.09
CA GLU A 191 14.53 76.64 -17.40
C GLU A 191 14.41 78.09 -17.90
N GLU A 192 13.45 78.37 -18.78
CA GLU A 192 13.15 79.73 -19.25
C GLU A 192 12.69 80.63 -18.09
N LYS A 193 11.81 80.11 -17.22
CA LYS A 193 11.37 80.82 -16.02
C LYS A 193 12.49 81.00 -15.01
N ASN A 194 13.40 80.04 -14.86
CA ASN A 194 14.57 80.15 -14.00
C ASN A 194 15.56 81.18 -14.53
N LEU A 195 15.71 81.30 -15.85
CA LEU A 195 16.49 82.38 -16.47
C LEU A 195 15.84 83.75 -16.21
N GLU A 196 14.52 83.83 -16.30
CA GLU A 196 13.74 85.03 -15.95
C GLU A 196 13.87 85.38 -14.46
N ILE A 197 13.79 84.37 -13.59
CA ILE A 197 14.01 84.46 -12.14
C ILE A 197 15.44 84.88 -11.86
N THR A 198 16.44 84.41 -12.61
CA THR A 198 17.85 84.79 -12.42
C THR A 198 18.05 86.27 -12.77
N LYS A 199 17.43 86.75 -13.85
CA LYS A 199 17.41 88.19 -14.20
C LYS A 199 16.68 89.02 -13.14
N LYS A 200 15.53 88.52 -12.65
CA LYS A 200 14.80 89.14 -11.54
C LYS A 200 15.58 89.10 -10.24
N ASN A 201 16.35 88.04 -9.96
CA ASN A 201 17.20 87.86 -8.78
C ASN A 201 18.45 88.73 -8.85
N GLN A 202 18.98 89.02 -10.04
CA GLN A 202 20.01 90.05 -10.22
C GLN A 202 19.43 91.44 -9.88
N LYS A 203 18.20 91.72 -10.30
CA LYS A 203 17.47 92.96 -9.97
C LYS A 203 17.04 93.03 -8.50
N ILE A 204 16.70 91.89 -7.90
CA ILE A 204 16.49 91.76 -6.46
C ILE A 204 17.83 91.92 -5.77
N GLY A 205 18.95 91.39 -6.26
CA GLY A 205 20.29 91.60 -5.69
C GLY A 205 20.66 93.08 -5.60
N THR A 206 20.32 93.88 -6.62
CA THR A 206 20.46 95.34 -6.55
C THR A 206 19.50 95.97 -5.53
N LEU A 207 18.25 95.48 -5.43
CA LEU A 207 17.28 95.92 -4.42
C LEU A 207 17.56 95.37 -3.01
N THR A 208 18.31 94.28 -2.88
CA THR A 208 18.73 93.59 -1.65
C THR A 208 20.01 94.22 -1.13
N GLN A 209 20.88 94.75 -1.98
CA GLN A 209 21.91 95.68 -1.57
C GLN A 209 21.30 96.99 -1.03
N GLU A 210 20.19 97.46 -1.62
CA GLU A 210 19.41 98.59 -1.07
C GLU A 210 18.65 98.22 0.23
N LEU A 211 18.02 97.04 0.29
CA LEU A 211 17.32 96.52 1.47
C LEU A 211 18.25 96.00 2.56
N SER A 212 19.52 95.70 2.28
CA SER A 212 20.52 95.35 3.31
C SER A 212 20.89 96.55 4.20
N LYS A 213 20.45 97.76 3.83
CA LYS A 213 20.39 98.93 4.72
C LYS A 213 19.20 98.88 5.70
N ILE A 214 18.27 97.94 5.55
CA ILE A 214 17.10 97.73 6.42
C ILE A 214 17.18 96.32 7.01
N LYS A 215 17.43 96.29 8.31
CA LYS A 215 17.73 95.13 9.13
C LYS A 215 16.50 94.25 9.42
N LEU A 216 16.77 92.95 9.60
CA LEU A 216 16.01 91.91 10.35
C LEU A 216 14.90 91.19 9.55
N VAL A 217 14.53 89.92 9.78
CA VAL A 217 14.40 89.15 11.04
C VAL A 217 14.50 87.64 10.73
N ASN A 218 15.26 86.87 11.51
CA ASN A 218 15.43 85.41 11.35
C ASN A 218 14.69 84.60 12.44
N ASN A 219 13.59 85.12 12.99
CA ASN A 219 12.85 84.53 14.12
C ASN A 219 11.33 84.65 13.91
N ASN A 220 10.77 84.03 12.86
CA ASN A 220 9.32 83.86 12.74
C ASN A 220 8.91 82.52 13.40
N PRO A 221 8.12 82.54 14.49
CA PRO A 221 7.66 81.32 15.18
C PRO A 221 6.87 80.35 14.27
N GLU A 222 6.13 80.85 13.27
CA GLU A 222 5.43 80.01 12.30
C GLU A 222 6.37 79.14 11.46
N LEU A 223 7.56 79.68 11.15
CA LEU A 223 8.59 78.96 10.39
C LEU A 223 9.20 77.82 11.24
N GLN A 224 9.30 78.04 12.55
CA GLN A 224 9.80 77.05 13.49
C GLN A 224 8.78 75.90 13.67
N ASP A 225 7.48 76.22 13.75
CA ASP A 225 6.41 75.22 13.84
C ASP A 225 6.29 74.37 12.56
N LEU A 226 6.38 75.00 11.38
CA LEU A 226 6.44 74.29 10.10
C LEU A 226 7.64 73.33 10.05
N LYS A 227 8.81 73.77 10.52
CA LYS A 227 10.01 72.93 10.56
C LYS A 227 9.83 71.72 11.49
N ASN A 228 9.19 71.91 12.64
CA ASN A 228 8.89 70.82 13.56
C ASN A 228 7.89 69.81 12.96
N GLN A 229 6.85 70.28 12.27
CA GLN A 229 5.90 69.42 11.56
C GLN A 229 6.57 68.62 10.44
N ILE A 230 7.43 69.25 9.64
CA ILE A 230 8.20 68.59 8.59
C ILE A 230 9.08 67.47 9.16
N ASN A 231 9.75 67.73 10.29
CA ASN A 231 10.57 66.72 10.95
C ASN A 231 9.72 65.53 11.45
N ALA A 232 8.58 65.80 12.08
CA ALA A 232 7.68 64.75 12.56
C ALA A 232 7.12 63.90 11.41
N GLU A 233 6.82 64.50 10.26
CA GLU A 233 6.32 63.77 9.09
C GLU A 233 7.43 62.95 8.41
N ASN A 234 8.65 63.48 8.37
CA ASN A 234 9.83 62.73 7.89
C ASN A 234 10.11 61.48 8.74
N GLU A 235 9.93 61.57 10.07
CA GLU A 235 10.04 60.41 10.97
C GLU A 235 8.98 59.35 10.65
N LYS A 236 7.73 59.75 10.35
CA LYS A 236 6.68 58.82 9.93
C LYS A 236 6.98 58.15 8.59
N ILE A 237 7.50 58.91 7.62
CA ILE A 237 7.91 58.38 6.30
C ILE A 237 9.01 57.33 6.49
N SER A 238 10.03 57.61 7.30
CA SER A 238 11.09 56.66 7.62
C SER A 238 10.55 55.35 8.22
N TYR A 239 9.57 55.43 9.12
CA TYR A 239 8.91 54.24 9.67
C TYR A 239 8.12 53.45 8.62
N GLN A 240 7.45 54.15 7.69
CA GLN A 240 6.73 53.52 6.58
C GLN A 240 7.68 52.78 5.62
N ASP A 241 8.87 53.32 5.36
CA ASP A 241 9.89 52.65 4.53
C ASP A 241 10.34 51.32 5.16
N ILE A 242 10.59 51.30 6.47
CA ILE A 242 10.94 50.07 7.21
C ILE A 242 9.82 49.03 7.11
N LEU A 243 8.56 49.46 7.22
CA LEU A 243 7.40 48.56 7.06
C LEU A 243 7.30 48.03 5.62
N HIS A 244 7.53 48.88 4.63
CA HIS A 244 7.51 48.50 3.22
C HIS A 244 8.56 47.41 2.93
N ASP A 245 9.78 47.58 3.43
CA ASP A 245 10.86 46.60 3.26
C ASP A 245 10.53 45.26 3.93
N LYS A 246 9.93 45.28 5.13
CA LYS A 246 9.46 44.05 5.79
C LYS A 246 8.38 43.34 4.98
N ILE A 247 7.43 44.09 4.42
CA ILE A 247 6.37 43.53 3.55
C ILE A 247 7.00 42.91 2.30
N LYS A 248 7.98 43.59 1.69
CA LYS A 248 8.70 43.10 0.51
C LYS A 248 9.43 41.78 0.81
N GLN A 249 10.17 41.71 1.92
CA GLN A 249 10.85 40.48 2.35
C GLN A 249 9.86 39.34 2.62
N GLN A 250 8.72 39.62 3.26
CA GLN A 250 7.68 38.62 3.49
C GLN A 250 7.05 38.12 2.20
N LYS A 251 6.78 39.01 1.23
CA LYS A 251 6.28 38.62 -0.10
C LYS A 251 7.25 37.71 -0.83
N GLU A 252 8.54 38.00 -0.77
CA GLU A 252 9.57 37.17 -1.39
C GLU A 252 9.64 35.78 -0.75
N ARG A 253 9.61 35.71 0.59
CA ARG A 253 9.57 34.44 1.31
C ARG A 253 8.31 33.63 0.99
N LEU A 254 7.15 34.29 0.85
CA LEU A 254 5.91 33.65 0.45
C LEU A 254 6.01 33.06 -0.96
N ASN A 255 6.60 33.81 -1.91
CA ASN A 255 6.80 33.32 -3.28
C ASN A 255 7.72 32.10 -3.32
N GLN A 256 8.79 32.07 -2.52
CA GLN A 256 9.65 30.89 -2.39
C GLN A 256 8.88 29.68 -1.85
N LEU A 257 8.04 29.88 -0.82
CA LEU A 257 7.20 28.80 -0.27
C LEU A 257 6.18 28.28 -1.28
N ILE A 258 5.57 29.17 -2.08
CA ILE A 258 4.66 28.78 -3.17
C ILE A 258 5.41 27.92 -4.20
N GLN A 259 6.63 28.32 -4.57
CA GLN A 259 7.44 27.57 -5.52
C GLN A 259 7.80 26.18 -4.99
N TYR A 260 8.30 26.09 -3.76
CA TYR A 260 8.58 24.79 -3.13
C TYR A 260 7.34 23.91 -3.05
N ARG A 261 6.19 24.48 -2.69
CA ARG A 261 4.93 23.74 -2.65
C ARG A 261 4.59 23.14 -4.03
N LYS A 262 4.70 23.93 -5.11
CA LYS A 262 4.46 23.45 -6.47
C LYS A 262 5.39 22.30 -6.84
N GLU A 263 6.67 22.39 -6.52
CA GLU A 263 7.64 21.33 -6.78
C GLU A 263 7.33 20.05 -5.99
N TYR A 264 6.94 20.17 -4.72
CA TYR A 264 6.54 19.01 -3.91
C TYR A 264 5.25 18.37 -4.44
N GLU A 265 4.26 19.16 -4.85
CA GLU A 265 3.03 18.65 -5.45
C GLU A 265 3.31 17.86 -6.74
N GLN A 266 4.21 18.35 -7.60
CA GLN A 266 4.66 17.64 -8.80
C GLN A 266 5.38 16.32 -8.46
N LYS A 267 6.28 16.32 -7.47
CA LYS A 267 6.97 15.10 -7.01
C LYS A 267 5.98 14.07 -6.47
N ILE A 268 4.99 14.51 -5.70
CA ILE A 268 3.93 13.63 -5.18
C ILE A 268 3.08 13.06 -6.32
N LEU A 269 2.74 13.88 -7.32
CA LEU A 269 1.96 13.43 -8.48
C LEU A 269 2.70 12.34 -9.25
N LYS A 270 3.98 12.57 -9.57
CA LYS A 270 4.81 11.59 -10.26
C LYS A 270 4.94 10.29 -9.47
N ALA A 271 5.19 10.37 -8.16
CA ALA A 271 5.29 9.19 -7.31
C ALA A 271 3.97 8.39 -7.27
N LYS A 272 2.81 9.07 -7.28
CA LYS A 272 1.51 8.40 -7.36
C LYS A 272 1.33 7.66 -8.69
N GLU A 273 1.74 8.28 -9.79
CA GLU A 273 1.68 7.68 -11.13
C GLU A 273 2.58 6.45 -11.25
N ASP A 274 3.82 6.55 -10.76
CA ASP A 274 4.76 5.43 -10.74
C ASP A 274 4.22 4.23 -9.93
N ILE A 275 3.63 4.51 -8.75
CA ILE A 275 3.00 3.48 -7.91
C ILE A 275 1.81 2.84 -8.64
N TYR A 276 0.99 3.64 -9.32
CA TYR A 276 -0.15 3.13 -10.07
C TYR A 276 0.29 2.20 -11.21
N ILE A 277 1.31 2.59 -11.98
CA ILE A 277 1.88 1.77 -13.05
C ILE A 277 2.41 0.44 -12.48
N GLN A 278 3.13 0.49 -11.36
CA GLN A 278 3.62 -0.72 -10.69
C GLN A 278 2.48 -1.63 -10.25
N LEU A 279 1.44 -1.09 -9.61
CA LEU A 279 0.29 -1.83 -9.13
C LEU A 279 -0.47 -2.52 -10.27
N VAL A 280 -0.66 -1.84 -11.39
CA VAL A 280 -1.27 -2.43 -12.60
C VAL A 280 -0.41 -3.57 -13.13
N SER A 281 0.91 -3.42 -13.17
CA SER A 281 1.82 -4.46 -13.65
C SER A 281 1.83 -5.69 -12.73
N GLU A 282 1.82 -5.50 -11.41
CA GLU A 282 1.76 -6.59 -10.43
C GLU A 282 0.41 -7.31 -10.48
N ASN A 283 -0.70 -6.58 -10.61
CA ASN A 283 -2.01 -7.21 -10.79
C ASN A 283 -2.09 -8.08 -12.04
N LYS A 284 -1.46 -7.67 -13.15
CA LYS A 284 -1.36 -8.53 -14.35
C LYS A 284 -0.59 -9.82 -14.07
N LYS A 285 0.49 -9.76 -13.29
CA LYS A 285 1.25 -10.96 -12.88
C LYS A 285 0.44 -11.87 -11.97
N ILE A 286 -0.30 -11.30 -11.01
CA ILE A 286 -1.17 -12.06 -10.11
C ILE A 286 -2.25 -12.80 -10.91
N ILE A 287 -2.93 -12.11 -11.84
CA ILE A 287 -3.93 -12.75 -12.70
C ILE A 287 -3.32 -13.88 -13.53
N ALA A 288 -2.11 -13.70 -14.07
CA ALA A 288 -1.43 -14.75 -14.81
C ALA A 288 -1.08 -15.95 -13.91
N HIS A 289 -0.63 -15.69 -12.69
CA HIS A 289 -0.34 -16.73 -11.70
C HIS A 289 -1.62 -17.49 -11.29
N ASP A 290 -2.72 -16.80 -11.06
CA ASP A 290 -4.01 -17.42 -10.70
C ASP A 290 -4.49 -18.38 -11.80
N ARG A 291 -4.33 -18.01 -13.08
CA ARG A 291 -4.62 -18.90 -14.21
C ARG A 291 -3.75 -20.15 -14.21
N LEU A 292 -2.45 -20.01 -13.96
CA LEU A 292 -1.54 -21.16 -13.88
C LEU A 292 -1.90 -22.08 -12.71
N VAL A 293 -2.34 -21.52 -11.58
CA VAL A 293 -2.80 -22.31 -10.43
C VAL A 293 -4.08 -23.09 -10.78
N GLU A 294 -5.04 -22.47 -11.47
CA GLU A 294 -6.24 -23.15 -11.94
C GLU A 294 -5.91 -24.30 -12.91
N GLU A 295 -4.99 -24.08 -13.84
CA GLU A 295 -4.50 -25.12 -14.75
C GLU A 295 -3.82 -26.27 -13.99
N LEU A 296 -2.95 -25.98 -13.01
CA LEU A 296 -2.30 -27.00 -12.19
C LEU A 296 -3.30 -27.82 -11.39
N VAL A 297 -4.31 -27.19 -10.79
CA VAL A 297 -5.38 -27.89 -10.06
C VAL A 297 -6.16 -28.81 -11.00
N HIS A 298 -6.46 -28.34 -12.23
CA HIS A 298 -7.12 -29.15 -13.24
C HIS A 298 -6.27 -30.36 -13.64
N SER A 299 -4.99 -30.16 -13.97
CA SER A 299 -4.07 -31.23 -14.31
C SER A 299 -3.87 -32.23 -13.16
N GLN A 300 -3.81 -31.76 -11.91
CA GLN A 300 -3.71 -32.64 -10.74
C GLN A 300 -4.96 -33.52 -10.58
N LYS A 301 -6.15 -32.96 -10.82
CA LYS A 301 -7.39 -33.74 -10.81
C LYS A 301 -7.40 -34.83 -11.88
N GLN A 302 -6.98 -34.51 -13.10
CA GLN A 302 -6.87 -35.50 -14.18
C GLN A 302 -5.86 -36.61 -13.86
N LEU A 303 -4.70 -36.25 -13.30
CA LEU A 303 -3.70 -37.22 -12.88
C LEU A 303 -4.24 -38.19 -11.84
N GLU A 304 -5.00 -37.68 -10.86
CA GLU A 304 -5.58 -38.53 -9.82
C GLU A 304 -6.66 -39.46 -10.38
N GLN A 305 -7.48 -39.01 -11.33
CA GLN A 305 -8.42 -39.87 -12.06
C GLN A 305 -7.69 -40.99 -12.80
N SER A 306 -6.61 -40.66 -13.52
CA SER A 306 -5.81 -41.65 -14.25
C SER A 306 -5.15 -42.68 -13.32
N LYS A 307 -4.71 -42.28 -12.13
CA LYS A 307 -4.18 -43.23 -11.13
C LYS A 307 -5.23 -44.21 -10.63
N VAL A 308 -6.45 -43.73 -10.35
CA VAL A 308 -7.56 -44.59 -9.95
C VAL A 308 -7.89 -45.60 -11.06
N GLU A 309 -7.93 -45.15 -12.32
CA GLU A 309 -8.13 -46.03 -13.47
C GLU A 309 -7.02 -47.08 -13.59
N GLN A 310 -5.75 -46.69 -13.41
CA GLN A 310 -4.62 -47.61 -13.41
C GLN A 310 -4.71 -48.66 -12.29
N GLU A 311 -5.16 -48.27 -11.09
CA GLU A 311 -5.34 -49.19 -9.97
C GLU A 311 -6.41 -50.25 -10.27
N ILE A 312 -7.53 -49.82 -10.86
CA ILE A 312 -8.60 -50.73 -11.31
C ILE A 312 -8.07 -51.74 -12.35
N ILE A 313 -7.34 -51.26 -13.36
CA ILE A 313 -6.76 -52.11 -14.40
C ILE A 313 -5.76 -53.10 -13.80
N LEU A 314 -4.89 -52.67 -12.88
CA LEU A 314 -3.94 -53.54 -12.20
C LEU A 314 -4.64 -54.63 -11.38
N GLU A 315 -5.76 -54.30 -10.73
CA GLU A 315 -6.55 -55.29 -9.99
C GLU A 315 -7.21 -56.32 -10.94
N GLN A 316 -7.71 -55.88 -12.10
CA GLN A 316 -8.23 -56.77 -13.13
C GLN A 316 -7.14 -57.70 -13.68
N ILE A 317 -5.96 -57.17 -13.99
CA ILE A 317 -4.80 -57.96 -14.45
C ILE A 317 -4.44 -59.04 -13.40
N LYS A 318 -4.39 -58.70 -12.12
CA LYS A 318 -4.10 -59.67 -11.05
C LYS A 318 -5.16 -60.76 -10.95
N LYS A 319 -6.44 -60.41 -11.10
CA LYS A 319 -7.55 -61.40 -11.11
C LYS A 319 -7.41 -62.38 -12.26
N GLU A 320 -7.15 -61.88 -13.48
CA GLU A 320 -6.94 -62.72 -14.66
C GLU A 320 -5.66 -63.59 -14.55
N GLN A 321 -4.55 -63.05 -14.03
CA GLN A 321 -3.35 -63.84 -13.75
C GLN A 321 -3.64 -65.00 -12.78
N THR A 322 -4.42 -64.75 -11.74
CA THR A 322 -4.79 -65.79 -10.76
C THR A 322 -5.68 -66.85 -11.39
N ARG A 323 -6.61 -66.44 -12.27
CA ARG A 323 -7.47 -67.35 -13.02
C ARG A 323 -6.65 -68.25 -13.96
N LEU A 324 -5.78 -67.66 -14.78
CA LEU A 324 -4.89 -68.40 -15.68
C LEU A 324 -4.01 -69.40 -14.93
N LEU A 325 -3.48 -69.04 -13.76
CA LEU A 325 -2.70 -69.96 -12.92
C LEU A 325 -3.51 -71.16 -12.45
N ARG A 326 -4.79 -70.97 -12.08
CA ARG A 326 -5.67 -72.09 -11.71
C ARG A 326 -5.96 -72.97 -12.93
N ASP A 327 -6.33 -72.36 -14.06
CA ASP A 327 -6.63 -73.08 -15.29
C ASP A 327 -5.42 -73.93 -15.74
N MET A 328 -4.20 -73.37 -15.67
CA MET A 328 -2.97 -74.12 -15.93
C MET A 328 -2.74 -75.27 -14.93
N SER A 329 -2.98 -75.03 -13.64
CA SER A 329 -2.85 -76.08 -12.61
C SER A 329 -3.86 -77.21 -12.82
N ASP A 330 -5.09 -76.90 -13.24
CA ASP A 330 -6.14 -77.88 -13.48
C ASP A 330 -5.84 -78.68 -14.76
N GLN A 331 -5.36 -78.01 -15.82
CA GLN A 331 -4.85 -78.68 -17.02
C GLN A 331 -3.68 -79.62 -16.72
N GLN A 332 -2.74 -79.20 -15.87
CA GLN A 332 -1.60 -80.04 -15.47
C GLN A 332 -2.07 -81.30 -14.72
N LYS A 333 -3.03 -81.17 -13.79
CA LYS A 333 -3.62 -82.32 -13.10
C LYS A 333 -4.30 -83.28 -14.07
N SER A 334 -5.12 -82.75 -14.98
CA SER A 334 -5.80 -83.57 -15.99
C SER A 334 -4.82 -84.30 -16.92
N LEU A 335 -3.71 -83.65 -17.28
CA LEU A 335 -2.64 -84.28 -18.05
C LEU A 335 -1.96 -85.42 -17.27
N ASP A 336 -1.66 -85.21 -15.98
CA ASP A 336 -1.04 -86.22 -15.13
C ASP A 336 -1.97 -87.41 -14.88
N GLU A 337 -3.28 -87.16 -14.70
CA GLU A 337 -4.31 -88.21 -14.66
C GLU A 337 -4.38 -89.00 -15.97
N SER A 338 -4.41 -88.31 -17.11
CA SER A 338 -4.42 -88.94 -18.44
C SER A 338 -3.16 -89.80 -18.70
N LYS A 339 -1.98 -89.31 -18.27
CA LYS A 339 -0.73 -90.09 -18.34
C LYS A 339 -0.80 -91.33 -17.46
N ALA A 340 -1.30 -91.20 -16.23
CA ALA A 340 -1.45 -92.34 -15.33
C ALA A 340 -2.43 -93.38 -15.86
N GLU A 341 -3.52 -92.97 -16.52
CA GLU A 341 -4.45 -93.87 -17.22
C GLU A 341 -3.80 -94.55 -18.42
N PHE A 342 -3.05 -93.80 -19.24
CA PHE A 342 -2.27 -94.35 -20.35
C PHE A 342 -1.23 -95.39 -19.88
N ASP A 343 -0.49 -95.11 -18.82
CA ASP A 343 0.47 -96.06 -18.26
C ASP A 343 -0.21 -97.33 -17.72
N LYS A 344 -1.43 -97.21 -17.17
CA LYS A 344 -2.23 -98.37 -16.76
C LYS A 344 -2.67 -99.21 -17.96
N THR A 345 -3.13 -98.59 -19.05
CA THR A 345 -3.58 -99.31 -20.25
C THR A 345 -2.39 -99.98 -20.97
N VAL A 346 -1.27 -99.29 -21.13
CA VAL A 346 -0.04 -99.85 -21.74
C VAL A 346 0.54 -101.01 -20.92
N ASN A 347 0.55 -100.91 -19.58
CA ASN A 347 1.01 -102.01 -18.72
C ASN A 347 -0.02 -103.16 -18.63
N GLY A 348 -1.31 -102.88 -18.81
CA GLY A 348 -2.36 -103.90 -18.97
C GLY A 348 -2.18 -104.71 -20.26
N SER A 349 -1.96 -104.05 -21.39
CA SER A 349 -1.73 -104.71 -22.69
C SER A 349 -0.42 -105.53 -22.75
N LYS A 350 0.56 -105.24 -21.89
CA LYS A 350 1.78 -106.07 -21.74
C LYS A 350 1.55 -107.35 -20.93
N LYS A 351 0.54 -107.39 -20.04
CA LYS A 351 0.17 -108.62 -19.32
C LYS A 351 -0.65 -109.58 -20.18
N ASP A 352 -1.47 -109.05 -21.09
CA ASP A 352 -2.29 -109.90 -21.97
C ASP A 352 -1.49 -110.57 -23.09
N ASN A 353 -0.32 -110.02 -23.47
CA ASN A 353 0.60 -110.66 -24.44
C ASN A 353 1.57 -111.69 -23.84
N ILE A 354 1.57 -111.92 -22.52
CA ILE A 354 2.39 -112.98 -21.89
C ILE A 354 1.53 -114.20 -21.51
N SER A 355 0.20 -114.11 -21.61
CA SER A 355 -0.71 -115.22 -21.25
C SER A 355 -1.30 -115.97 -22.46
N SER A 356 -0.75 -115.80 -23.67
CA SER A 356 -1.15 -116.54 -24.88
C SER A 356 -0.10 -117.52 -25.43
N ASP A 357 0.99 -117.77 -24.69
CA ASP A 357 1.96 -118.85 -24.99
C ASP A 357 2.18 -119.72 -23.74
N GLN A 358 1.16 -120.49 -23.33
CA GLN A 358 1.31 -121.74 -22.56
C GLN A 358 0.21 -122.74 -22.88
#